data_AF-A0A2H6GJN1-F1
#
_entry.id   AF-A0A2H6GJN1-F1
#
_cell.length_a   1.000
_cell.length_b   1.000
_cell.length_c   1.000
_cell.angle_alpha   90.00
_cell.angle_beta   90.00
_cell.angle_gamma   90.00
#
_symmetry.space_group_name_H-M   'P 1'
#
loop_
_entity.id
_entity.type
_entity.pdbx_description
1 polymer ?
#
loop_
_entity_poly.entity_id
_entity_poly.type
_entity_poly.pdbx_seq_one_letter_code
_entity_poly.pdbx_strand_id
1 'polypeptide(L)'
;MRRLAAVSIFAVFLSLGLVLASGNTAYADSCVTAKCHSGMGKAKFVHGPVAVGQCTICHTAGKSGHPTHSKKSDFKFPAEGKALCYLCHETKETGKVVHGPIKKGECIACHDPHQSNSEKQLKKKTMSALCFSCHENNKTDKKFVHGPVAAGDCNICHNPHSSDYKNLLELQGSDLCFLCHLDRKAQFELKYKHKPAAEDCSNCHDPHSTDFRYQLKAEGQDLCFRCHKDMEKYIRDSTVKHGALKEKKCTVCHTPHASDYPRQLKASAKQICYTCHKEMGKKVREAKYVHGPVRQNDCYACHNPHGSDFTKILKKPFPAEFYLPYSTKSYALCFDCHNKDIALDRFTTTLTGFRNGDKNLHFVHVNREKGRSCKACHEVHAGDQPKHIRREVPFGKMWMLPIKYTQTKNGGSCEVGCHKPKGYDRINPVVN
;
A
#
# COMPACT_ATOMS: atom_id res chain seq x y z
N MET A 1 -19.84 56.46 -55.48
CA MET A 1 -19.05 56.92 -56.65
C MET A 1 -17.86 55.99 -56.76
N ARG A 2 -17.54 55.21 -57.82
CA ARG A 2 -17.91 55.09 -59.24
C ARG A 2 -17.76 53.59 -59.61
N ARG A 3 -18.78 52.94 -60.19
CA ARG A 3 -18.98 52.60 -61.64
C ARG A 3 -17.93 51.61 -62.18
N LEU A 4 -18.29 50.35 -62.50
CA LEU A 4 -19.01 49.81 -63.69
C LEU A 4 -18.24 49.92 -65.02
N ALA A 5 -18.10 48.76 -65.69
CA ALA A 5 -18.10 48.47 -67.16
C ALA A 5 -17.09 47.33 -67.43
N ALA A 6 -17.42 46.08 -67.79
CA ALA A 6 -18.30 45.52 -68.82
C ALA A 6 -17.97 46.00 -70.24
N VAL A 7 -17.69 45.04 -71.15
CA VAL A 7 -17.63 45.06 -72.65
C VAL A 7 -16.63 43.95 -73.05
N SER A 8 -16.86 43.01 -73.97
CA SER A 8 -17.99 42.77 -74.85
C SER A 8 -17.97 41.33 -75.37
N ILE A 9 -19.17 40.91 -75.75
CA ILE A 9 -19.58 39.69 -76.44
C ILE A 9 -19.07 39.74 -77.90
N PHE A 10 -18.56 38.61 -78.40
CA PHE A 10 -18.68 38.27 -79.82
C PHE A 10 -19.08 36.79 -79.95
N ALA A 11 -20.30 36.57 -80.40
CA ALA A 11 -20.81 35.28 -80.81
C ALA A 11 -20.69 35.17 -82.33
N VAL A 12 -20.11 34.07 -82.82
CA VAL A 12 -20.35 33.57 -84.18
C VAL A 12 -20.59 32.06 -84.08
N PHE A 13 -21.68 31.65 -84.70
CA PHE A 13 -22.30 30.33 -84.72
C PHE A 13 -21.80 29.46 -85.89
N LEU A 14 -22.04 28.14 -85.76
CA LEU A 14 -22.09 27.07 -86.79
C LEU A 14 -20.73 26.67 -87.41
N SER A 15 -20.40 25.40 -87.68
CA SER A 15 -21.12 24.13 -87.63
C SER A 15 -20.16 22.97 -87.93
N LEU A 16 -20.42 21.82 -87.30
CA LEU A 16 -20.28 20.44 -87.84
C LEU A 16 -18.89 19.92 -88.25
N GLY A 17 -18.36 19.01 -87.44
CA GLY A 17 -17.23 18.15 -87.77
C GLY A 17 -17.13 16.99 -86.78
N LEU A 18 -18.05 16.03 -86.91
CA LEU A 18 -18.05 14.77 -86.17
C LEU A 18 -16.82 13.93 -86.58
N VAL A 19 -15.84 13.78 -85.69
CA VAL A 19 -14.86 12.69 -85.74
C VAL A 19 -14.97 11.91 -84.44
N LEU A 20 -15.75 10.85 -84.53
CA LEU A 20 -15.74 9.74 -83.57
C LEU A 20 -14.57 8.81 -83.90
N ALA A 21 -14.12 8.11 -82.85
CA ALA A 21 -13.22 6.97 -82.83
C ALA A 21 -11.71 7.32 -82.84
N SER A 22 -10.87 6.79 -81.98
CA SER A 22 -11.04 5.88 -80.83
C SER A 22 -9.64 5.72 -80.25
N GLY A 23 -9.45 6.06 -78.98
CA GLY A 23 -8.14 6.04 -78.32
C GLY A 23 -8.28 5.69 -76.85
N ASN A 24 -8.62 4.43 -76.58
CA ASN A 24 -8.42 3.68 -75.34
C ASN A 24 -8.45 4.47 -74.02
N THR A 25 -9.65 4.83 -73.55
CA THR A 25 -9.89 4.98 -72.11
C THR A 25 -10.08 3.60 -71.50
N ALA A 26 -8.97 2.94 -71.14
CA ALA A 26 -9.01 1.81 -70.22
C ALA A 26 -9.44 2.33 -68.84
N TYR A 27 -10.75 2.35 -68.59
CA TYR A 27 -11.30 2.43 -67.25
C TYR A 27 -10.78 1.23 -66.46
N ALA A 28 -9.81 1.43 -65.58
CA ALA A 28 -9.53 0.44 -64.55
C ALA A 28 -10.72 0.46 -63.58
N ASP A 29 -11.54 -0.57 -63.68
CA ASP A 29 -12.72 -0.82 -62.86
C ASP A 29 -12.43 -0.61 -61.37
N SER A 30 -13.18 0.29 -60.73
CA SER A 30 -13.24 0.35 -59.27
C SER A 30 -13.62 -1.04 -58.74
N CYS A 31 -12.83 -1.59 -57.80
CA CYS A 31 -13.17 -2.86 -57.16
C CYS A 31 -14.45 -2.77 -56.30
N VAL A 32 -14.90 -1.54 -56.00
CA VAL A 32 -16.10 -1.22 -55.22
C VAL A 32 -17.17 -0.66 -56.16
N THR A 33 -18.10 -1.51 -56.58
CA THR A 33 -19.28 -1.16 -57.39
C THR A 33 -20.55 -1.75 -56.77
N ALA A 34 -21.72 -1.46 -57.36
CA ALA A 34 -22.95 -2.14 -56.98
C ALA A 34 -22.87 -3.67 -57.18
N LYS A 35 -22.07 -4.12 -58.16
CA LYS A 35 -21.92 -5.54 -58.52
C LYS A 35 -20.74 -6.23 -57.80
N CYS A 36 -19.72 -5.49 -57.37
CA CYS A 36 -18.50 -6.04 -56.76
C CYS A 36 -18.13 -5.30 -55.47
N HIS A 37 -17.86 -6.02 -54.37
CA HIS A 37 -17.48 -5.49 -53.04
C HIS A 37 -18.28 -4.27 -52.53
N SER A 38 -19.59 -4.24 -52.78
CA SER A 38 -20.48 -3.11 -52.46
C SER A 38 -20.54 -2.70 -50.99
N GLY A 39 -20.04 -3.54 -50.06
CA GLY A 39 -19.94 -3.26 -48.62
C GLY A 39 -18.58 -2.71 -48.16
N MET A 40 -17.56 -2.67 -49.03
CA MET A 40 -16.21 -2.25 -48.67
C MET A 40 -16.10 -0.72 -48.64
N GLY A 41 -15.32 -0.18 -47.70
CA GLY A 41 -15.16 1.26 -47.49
C GLY A 41 -16.34 1.97 -46.82
N LYS A 42 -17.25 1.23 -46.18
CA LYS A 42 -18.49 1.75 -45.56
C LYS A 42 -18.51 1.69 -44.03
N ALA A 43 -17.56 1.01 -43.38
CA ALA A 43 -17.51 0.97 -41.92
C ALA A 43 -17.01 2.31 -41.34
N LYS A 44 -17.20 2.52 -40.03
CA LYS A 44 -16.82 3.78 -39.36
C LYS A 44 -15.32 4.12 -39.49
N PHE A 45 -14.46 3.11 -39.46
CA PHE A 45 -13.01 3.25 -39.54
C PHE A 45 -12.49 2.46 -40.74
N VAL A 46 -12.42 3.11 -41.90
CA VAL A 46 -11.88 2.54 -43.14
C VAL A 46 -10.35 2.70 -43.15
N HIS A 47 -9.64 1.67 -43.60
CA HIS A 47 -8.19 1.76 -43.76
C HIS A 47 -7.83 2.67 -44.95
N GLY A 48 -6.80 3.51 -44.80
CA GLY A 48 -6.44 4.57 -45.76
C GLY A 48 -6.44 4.13 -47.23
N PRO A 49 -5.69 3.09 -47.62
CA PRO A 49 -5.67 2.60 -49.00
C PRO A 49 -7.04 2.19 -49.54
N VAL A 50 -7.91 1.63 -48.68
CA VAL A 50 -9.28 1.27 -49.06
C VAL A 50 -10.17 2.50 -49.21
N ALA A 51 -10.01 3.49 -48.35
CA ALA A 51 -10.79 4.73 -48.41
C ALA A 51 -10.56 5.51 -49.71
N VAL A 52 -9.36 5.41 -50.30
CA VAL A 52 -9.00 6.05 -51.57
C VAL A 52 -9.08 5.11 -52.78
N GLY A 53 -9.61 3.89 -52.62
CA GLY A 53 -9.79 2.93 -53.71
C GLY A 53 -8.50 2.31 -54.26
N GLN A 54 -7.38 2.41 -53.54
CA GLN A 54 -6.08 1.87 -53.94
C GLN A 54 -5.93 0.40 -53.54
N CYS A 55 -6.76 -0.48 -54.10
CA CYS A 55 -6.75 -1.91 -53.81
C CYS A 55 -5.45 -2.59 -54.24
N THR A 56 -4.81 -2.09 -55.29
CA THR A 56 -3.63 -2.71 -55.92
C THR A 56 -2.33 -2.57 -55.12
N ILE A 57 -2.33 -1.72 -54.08
CA ILE A 57 -1.18 -1.57 -53.16
C ILE A 57 -1.00 -2.86 -52.34
N CYS A 58 -2.11 -3.49 -51.94
CA CYS A 58 -2.09 -4.72 -51.18
C CYS A 58 -2.41 -5.95 -52.03
N HIS A 59 -3.17 -5.80 -53.13
CA HIS A 59 -3.60 -6.90 -53.97
C HIS A 59 -2.98 -6.81 -55.37
N THR A 60 -2.24 -7.83 -55.77
CA THR A 60 -1.79 -7.98 -57.16
C THR A 60 -2.75 -8.90 -57.91
N ALA A 61 -3.00 -8.61 -59.19
CA ALA A 61 -3.84 -9.45 -60.05
C ALA A 61 -3.37 -10.92 -60.05
N GLY A 62 -4.30 -11.85 -59.85
CA GLY A 62 -4.06 -13.29 -59.88
C GLY A 62 -4.05 -13.84 -61.31
N LYS A 63 -4.98 -14.75 -61.64
CA LYS A 63 -5.18 -15.23 -63.02
C LYS A 63 -5.91 -14.17 -63.87
N SER A 64 -5.62 -14.15 -65.17
CA SER A 64 -6.38 -13.33 -66.14
C SER A 64 -7.88 -13.70 -66.12
N GLY A 65 -8.76 -12.71 -65.98
CA GLY A 65 -10.22 -12.90 -66.00
C GLY A 65 -10.94 -12.85 -64.64
N HIS A 66 -10.59 -11.92 -63.75
CA HIS A 66 -11.37 -11.63 -62.53
C HIS A 66 -12.85 -11.33 -62.87
N PRO A 67 -13.86 -11.84 -62.11
CA PRO A 67 -13.80 -12.73 -60.93
C PRO A 67 -14.06 -14.22 -61.22
N THR A 68 -13.29 -15.11 -60.60
CA THR A 68 -13.47 -16.59 -60.67
C THR A 68 -14.14 -17.20 -59.42
N HIS A 69 -14.73 -16.37 -58.55
CA HIS A 69 -15.35 -16.76 -57.26
C HIS A 69 -14.41 -17.53 -56.31
N SER A 70 -13.09 -17.46 -56.51
CA SER A 70 -12.11 -18.16 -55.69
C SER A 70 -11.10 -17.19 -55.09
N LYS A 71 -11.20 -17.01 -53.76
CA LYS A 71 -10.43 -16.05 -52.95
C LYS A 71 -8.91 -16.18 -53.07
N LYS A 72 -8.39 -17.34 -53.50
CA LYS A 72 -6.94 -17.61 -53.62
C LYS A 72 -6.42 -17.48 -55.05
N SER A 73 -7.28 -17.53 -56.06
CA SER A 73 -6.87 -17.49 -57.48
C SER A 73 -7.05 -16.11 -58.12
N ASP A 74 -7.95 -15.29 -57.57
CA ASP A 74 -8.30 -13.98 -58.13
C ASP A 74 -7.29 -12.88 -57.75
N PHE A 75 -6.72 -12.94 -56.55
CA PHE A 75 -5.74 -11.97 -56.06
C PHE A 75 -4.60 -12.66 -55.32
N LYS A 76 -3.41 -12.07 -55.45
CA LYS A 76 -2.20 -12.42 -54.68
C LYS A 76 -1.78 -11.22 -53.84
N PHE A 77 -0.92 -11.44 -52.85
CA PHE A 77 -0.28 -10.37 -52.09
C PHE A 77 1.15 -10.14 -52.60
N PRO A 78 1.64 -8.89 -52.67
CA PRO A 78 3.00 -8.59 -53.08
C PRO A 78 4.06 -9.00 -52.04
N ALA A 79 3.65 -9.26 -50.80
CA ALA A 79 4.48 -9.80 -49.74
C ALA A 79 3.64 -10.65 -48.78
N GLU A 80 4.28 -11.54 -48.02
CA GLU A 80 3.60 -12.44 -47.09
C GLU A 80 3.62 -11.92 -45.63
N GLY A 81 2.54 -12.20 -44.89
CA GLY A 81 2.44 -11.92 -43.46
C GLY A 81 2.75 -10.46 -43.09
N LYS A 82 3.64 -10.26 -42.11
CA LYS A 82 4.04 -8.94 -41.61
C LYS A 82 4.80 -8.10 -42.64
N ALA A 83 5.50 -8.71 -43.60
CA ALA A 83 6.27 -7.98 -44.59
C ALA A 83 5.36 -7.08 -45.45
N LEU A 84 4.14 -7.54 -45.75
CA LEU A 84 3.14 -6.73 -46.45
C LEU A 84 2.75 -5.49 -45.65
N CYS A 85 2.50 -5.65 -44.36
CA CYS A 85 2.09 -4.55 -43.48
C CYS A 85 3.24 -3.55 -43.30
N TYR A 86 4.48 -4.03 -43.23
CA TYR A 86 5.67 -3.21 -43.00
C TYR A 86 6.17 -2.44 -44.22
N LEU A 87 5.57 -2.63 -45.39
CA LEU A 87 5.79 -1.72 -46.53
C LEU A 87 5.36 -0.27 -46.19
N CYS A 88 4.36 -0.13 -45.30
CA CYS A 88 3.81 1.18 -44.93
C CYS A 88 3.82 1.42 -43.41
N HIS A 89 3.76 0.39 -42.58
CA HIS A 89 3.75 0.52 -41.12
C HIS A 89 5.12 0.23 -40.52
N GLU A 90 5.49 1.01 -39.51
CA GLU A 90 6.67 0.69 -38.71
C GLU A 90 6.58 -0.70 -38.09
N THR A 91 7.74 -1.34 -37.95
CA THR A 91 7.87 -2.63 -37.30
C THR A 91 7.29 -2.56 -35.88
N LYS A 92 6.49 -3.55 -35.49
CA LYS A 92 5.88 -3.63 -34.15
C LYS A 92 6.53 -4.68 -33.25
N GLU A 93 7.72 -5.13 -33.64
CA GLU A 93 8.60 -6.06 -32.93
C GLU A 93 9.78 -5.31 -32.29
N THR A 94 9.49 -4.17 -31.65
CA THR A 94 10.51 -3.24 -31.14
C THR A 94 11.03 -3.62 -29.76
N GLY A 95 10.22 -4.31 -28.96
CA GLY A 95 10.60 -4.77 -27.62
C GLY A 95 11.20 -6.17 -27.58
N LYS A 96 11.89 -6.49 -26.48
CA LYS A 96 12.49 -7.83 -26.24
C LYS A 96 11.48 -8.98 -26.22
N VAL A 97 10.27 -8.73 -25.75
CA VAL A 97 9.16 -9.69 -25.69
C VAL A 97 8.16 -9.33 -26.78
N VAL A 98 8.09 -10.15 -27.81
CA VAL A 98 7.15 -9.97 -28.93
C VAL A 98 5.97 -10.91 -28.75
N HIS A 99 4.76 -10.38 -28.92
CA HIS A 99 3.54 -11.16 -28.84
C HIS A 99 3.47 -12.21 -29.97
N GLY A 100 3.04 -13.44 -29.65
CA GLY A 100 3.06 -14.58 -30.56
C GLY A 100 2.47 -14.32 -31.96
N PRO A 101 1.25 -13.76 -32.07
CA PRO A 101 0.66 -13.41 -33.37
C PRO A 101 1.51 -12.41 -34.17
N ILE A 102 2.17 -11.45 -33.52
CA ILE A 102 3.02 -10.47 -34.21
C ILE A 102 4.29 -11.14 -34.72
N LYS A 103 4.92 -12.00 -33.92
CA LYS A 103 6.09 -12.78 -34.33
C LYS A 103 5.83 -13.62 -35.58
N LYS A 104 4.61 -14.19 -35.67
CA LYS A 104 4.14 -14.99 -36.82
C LYS A 104 3.63 -14.15 -38.01
N GLY A 105 3.53 -12.83 -37.86
CA GLY A 105 2.99 -11.93 -38.88
C GLY A 105 1.49 -12.04 -39.09
N GLU A 106 0.75 -12.45 -38.07
CA GLU A 106 -0.71 -12.59 -38.06
C GLU A 106 -1.39 -11.25 -37.70
N CYS A 107 -0.98 -10.14 -38.31
CA CYS A 107 -1.51 -8.80 -38.02
C CYS A 107 -3.04 -8.75 -38.18
N ILE A 108 -3.54 -9.51 -39.16
CA ILE A 108 -4.97 -9.62 -39.46
C ILE A 108 -5.74 -10.49 -38.47
N ALA A 109 -5.09 -11.15 -37.50
CA ALA A 109 -5.81 -11.83 -36.41
C ALA A 109 -6.56 -10.81 -35.54
N CYS A 110 -5.98 -9.61 -35.39
CA CYS A 110 -6.53 -8.52 -34.59
C CYS A 110 -7.10 -7.38 -35.42
N HIS A 111 -6.46 -7.04 -36.54
CA HIS A 111 -6.87 -5.93 -37.40
C HIS A 111 -7.64 -6.39 -38.64
N ASP A 112 -8.59 -5.59 -39.09
CA ASP A 112 -9.21 -5.70 -40.41
C ASP A 112 -8.55 -4.68 -41.36
N PRO A 113 -7.70 -5.13 -42.30
CA PRO A 113 -6.96 -4.23 -43.18
C PRO A 113 -7.85 -3.53 -44.22
N HIS A 114 -9.14 -3.86 -44.30
CA HIS A 114 -10.09 -3.12 -45.12
C HIS A 114 -10.79 -2.04 -44.31
N GLN A 115 -11.47 -2.44 -43.23
CA GLN A 115 -12.33 -1.56 -42.45
C GLN A 115 -12.82 -2.20 -41.14
N SER A 116 -13.14 -1.38 -40.14
CA SER A 116 -13.87 -1.84 -38.95
C SER A 116 -14.82 -0.77 -38.40
N ASN A 117 -15.76 -1.18 -37.56
CA ASN A 117 -16.54 -0.25 -36.72
C ASN A 117 -15.85 0.08 -35.39
N SER A 118 -14.67 -0.50 -35.16
CA SER A 118 -13.82 -0.25 -34.00
C SER A 118 -12.57 0.53 -34.40
N GLU A 119 -12.12 1.40 -33.49
CA GLU A 119 -10.94 2.23 -33.70
C GLU A 119 -9.70 1.37 -34.02
N LYS A 120 -8.75 1.92 -34.77
CA LYS A 120 -7.52 1.23 -35.21
C LYS A 120 -7.82 -0.06 -35.99
N GLN A 121 -8.98 -0.13 -36.61
CA GLN A 121 -9.41 -1.25 -37.44
C GLN A 121 -9.47 -2.59 -36.68
N LEU A 122 -9.75 -2.58 -35.37
CA LEU A 122 -9.81 -3.82 -34.60
C LEU A 122 -11.01 -4.69 -34.98
N LYS A 123 -10.86 -6.01 -34.98
CA LYS A 123 -11.92 -6.96 -35.35
C LYS A 123 -13.03 -7.13 -34.31
N LYS A 124 -12.83 -6.63 -33.09
CA LYS A 124 -13.80 -6.72 -31.99
C LYS A 124 -14.05 -5.32 -31.42
N LYS A 125 -15.24 -5.17 -30.83
CA LYS A 125 -15.72 -3.88 -30.30
C LYS A 125 -14.88 -3.34 -29.14
N THR A 126 -14.41 -4.22 -28.27
CA THR A 126 -13.62 -3.87 -27.08
C THR A 126 -12.30 -4.62 -27.08
N MET A 127 -11.29 -4.06 -26.40
CA MET A 127 -9.98 -4.72 -26.27
C MET A 127 -10.12 -6.06 -25.53
N SER A 128 -10.88 -6.11 -24.43
CA SER A 128 -11.19 -7.36 -23.73
C SER A 128 -11.81 -8.43 -24.64
N ALA A 129 -12.81 -8.09 -25.45
CA ALA A 129 -13.44 -9.05 -26.36
C ALA A 129 -12.48 -9.54 -27.45
N LEU A 130 -11.49 -8.73 -27.82
CA LEU A 130 -10.40 -9.13 -28.71
C LEU A 130 -9.43 -10.08 -28.02
N CYS A 131 -8.91 -9.71 -26.85
CA CYS A 131 -7.97 -10.55 -26.11
C CYS A 131 -8.60 -11.90 -25.75
N PHE A 132 -9.86 -11.89 -25.28
CA PHE A 132 -10.57 -13.09 -24.88
C PHE A 132 -11.12 -13.94 -26.03
N SER A 133 -10.91 -13.54 -27.30
CA SER A 133 -11.16 -14.47 -28.41
C SER A 133 -10.14 -15.61 -28.46
N CYS A 134 -9.01 -15.47 -27.75
CA CYS A 134 -7.96 -16.48 -27.67
C CYS A 134 -7.48 -16.74 -26.24
N HIS A 135 -7.45 -15.73 -25.37
CA HIS A 135 -7.07 -15.89 -23.97
C HIS A 135 -8.28 -16.25 -23.11
N GLU A 136 -8.10 -17.17 -22.17
CA GLU A 136 -9.16 -17.50 -21.22
C GLU A 136 -9.47 -16.28 -20.33
N ASN A 137 -10.76 -16.01 -20.12
CA ASN A 137 -11.18 -14.96 -19.20
C ASN A 137 -11.20 -15.44 -17.75
N ASN A 138 -10.01 -15.59 -17.17
CA ASN A 138 -9.80 -15.87 -15.74
C ASN A 138 -9.28 -14.65 -14.96
N LYS A 139 -9.44 -13.45 -15.53
CA LYS A 139 -8.93 -12.19 -14.97
C LYS A 139 -10.01 -11.26 -14.46
N THR A 140 -11.27 -11.53 -14.81
CA THR A 140 -12.44 -10.73 -14.41
C THR A 140 -13.46 -11.55 -13.61
N ASP A 141 -13.09 -12.73 -13.11
CA ASP A 141 -14.01 -13.71 -12.51
C ASP A 141 -14.15 -13.59 -10.98
N LYS A 142 -13.33 -12.74 -10.34
CA LYS A 142 -13.36 -12.52 -8.89
C LYS A 142 -14.20 -11.32 -8.48
N LYS A 143 -14.55 -11.28 -7.19
CA LYS A 143 -15.46 -10.27 -6.61
C LYS A 143 -15.00 -8.82 -6.82
N PHE A 144 -13.71 -8.54 -6.69
CA PHE A 144 -13.14 -7.21 -6.82
C PHE A 144 -12.21 -7.15 -8.03
N VAL A 145 -12.75 -6.74 -9.17
CA VAL A 145 -12.00 -6.50 -10.39
C VAL A 145 -11.42 -5.09 -10.40
N HIS A 146 -10.16 -4.97 -10.81
CA HIS A 146 -9.47 -3.70 -10.94
C HIS A 146 -10.10 -2.85 -12.05
N GLY A 147 -10.26 -1.54 -11.84
CA GLY A 147 -11.02 -0.63 -12.71
C GLY A 147 -10.70 -0.75 -14.21
N PRO A 148 -9.44 -0.59 -14.65
CA PRO A 148 -9.06 -0.74 -16.06
C PRO A 148 -9.40 -2.13 -16.64
N VAL A 149 -9.27 -3.17 -15.82
CA VAL A 149 -9.59 -4.55 -16.21
C VAL A 149 -11.10 -4.75 -16.34
N ALA A 150 -11.89 -4.16 -15.44
CA ALA A 150 -13.36 -4.17 -15.51
C ALA A 150 -13.89 -3.39 -16.72
N ALA A 151 -13.23 -2.29 -17.10
CA ALA A 151 -13.52 -1.55 -18.32
C ALA A 151 -13.11 -2.31 -19.60
N GLY A 152 -12.26 -3.33 -19.46
CA GLY A 152 -11.76 -4.14 -20.56
C GLY A 152 -10.56 -3.54 -21.28
N ASP A 153 -9.89 -2.55 -20.67
CA ASP A 153 -8.76 -1.80 -21.23
C ASP A 153 -7.43 -2.48 -20.89
N CYS A 154 -7.28 -3.74 -21.32
CA CYS A 154 -6.07 -4.54 -21.09
C CYS A 154 -4.80 -3.84 -21.59
N ASN A 155 -4.94 -3.01 -22.63
CA ASN A 155 -3.86 -2.34 -23.32
C ASN A 155 -3.29 -1.11 -22.59
N ILE A 156 -3.85 -0.72 -21.44
CA ILE A 156 -3.28 0.35 -20.61
C ILE A 156 -2.04 -0.19 -19.86
N CYS A 157 -2.06 -1.47 -19.51
CA CYS A 157 -0.97 -2.11 -18.81
C CYS A 157 -0.14 -3.01 -19.73
N HIS A 158 -0.75 -3.59 -20.76
CA HIS A 158 -0.10 -4.53 -21.68
C HIS A 158 0.02 -3.95 -23.09
N ASN A 159 1.20 -4.00 -23.69
CA ASN A 159 1.37 -3.72 -25.10
C ASN A 159 0.94 -4.94 -25.94
N PRO A 160 -0.11 -4.86 -26.77
CA PRO A 160 -0.58 -6.01 -27.53
C PRO A 160 0.39 -6.47 -28.64
N HIS A 161 1.45 -5.70 -28.92
CA HIS A 161 2.43 -6.02 -29.96
C HIS A 161 3.75 -6.54 -29.40
N SER A 162 4.45 -5.70 -28.65
CA SER A 162 5.74 -6.06 -28.03
C SER A 162 6.06 -5.11 -26.88
N SER A 163 6.88 -5.59 -25.95
CA SER A 163 7.43 -4.78 -24.85
C SER A 163 8.80 -5.32 -24.45
N ASP A 164 9.62 -4.49 -23.81
CA ASP A 164 10.85 -4.95 -23.16
C ASP A 164 10.61 -5.80 -21.91
N TYR A 165 9.38 -5.80 -21.39
CA TYR A 165 9.01 -6.42 -20.13
C TYR A 165 8.19 -7.69 -20.33
N LYS A 166 8.35 -8.64 -19.38
CA LYS A 166 7.58 -9.89 -19.35
C LYS A 166 6.08 -9.61 -19.35
N ASN A 167 5.30 -10.55 -19.88
CA ASN A 167 3.84 -10.43 -20.04
C ASN A 167 3.42 -9.19 -20.84
N LEU A 168 4.31 -8.66 -21.67
CA LEU A 168 4.06 -7.48 -22.50
C LEU A 168 3.72 -6.22 -21.71
N LEU A 169 4.19 -6.05 -20.48
CA LEU A 169 3.81 -4.87 -19.67
C LEU A 169 4.38 -3.57 -20.26
N GLU A 170 3.71 -2.43 -20.13
CA GLU A 170 4.25 -1.14 -20.59
C GLU A 170 5.46 -0.66 -19.77
N LEU A 171 5.51 -1.02 -18.48
CA LEU A 171 6.60 -0.73 -17.55
C LEU A 171 6.83 -1.91 -16.59
N GLN A 172 7.98 -1.91 -15.90
CA GLN A 172 8.34 -2.96 -14.95
C GLN A 172 7.97 -2.61 -13.51
N GLY A 173 7.46 -3.62 -12.79
CA GLY A 173 7.25 -3.54 -11.34
C GLY A 173 6.35 -2.37 -10.94
N SER A 174 6.76 -1.66 -9.88
CA SER A 174 5.99 -0.56 -9.29
C SER A 174 5.79 0.63 -10.24
N ASP A 175 6.69 0.85 -11.21
CA ASP A 175 6.59 1.98 -12.14
C ASP A 175 5.34 1.89 -13.02
N LEU A 176 4.91 0.67 -13.37
CA LEU A 176 3.65 0.45 -14.08
C LEU A 176 2.46 0.96 -13.26
N CYS A 177 2.42 0.63 -11.97
CA CYS A 177 1.35 1.06 -11.07
C CYS A 177 1.35 2.59 -10.90
N PHE A 178 2.53 3.19 -10.85
CA PHE A 178 2.71 4.63 -10.66
C PHE A 178 2.38 5.47 -11.89
N LEU A 179 2.07 4.87 -13.05
CA LEU A 179 1.45 5.62 -14.16
C LEU A 179 0.12 6.26 -13.74
N CYS A 180 -0.61 5.63 -12.82
CA CYS A 180 -1.90 6.13 -12.35
C CYS A 180 -1.92 6.39 -10.84
N HIS A 181 -1.25 5.58 -10.02
CA HIS A 181 -1.25 5.70 -8.56
C HIS A 181 -0.16 6.64 -8.04
N LEU A 182 -0.19 7.89 -8.50
CA LEU A 182 0.82 8.92 -8.18
C LEU A 182 0.86 9.27 -6.69
N ASP A 183 -0.29 9.20 -6.02
CA ASP A 183 -0.41 9.40 -4.58
C ASP A 183 0.34 8.32 -3.79
N ARG A 184 0.35 7.08 -4.30
CA ARG A 184 1.14 6.00 -3.72
C ARG A 184 2.62 6.19 -3.97
N LYS A 185 3.03 6.66 -5.17
CA LYS A 185 4.43 6.96 -5.48
C LYS A 185 5.03 7.92 -4.45
N ALA A 186 4.32 9.00 -4.13
CA ALA A 186 4.75 9.97 -3.11
C ALA A 186 4.94 9.34 -1.72
N GLN A 187 4.12 8.36 -1.34
CA GLN A 187 4.26 7.64 -0.07
C GLN A 187 5.58 6.85 0.02
N PHE A 188 6.12 6.39 -1.11
CA PHE A 188 7.39 5.67 -1.12
C PHE A 188 8.61 6.60 -1.01
N GLU A 189 8.44 7.90 -0.88
CA GLU A 189 9.53 8.83 -0.52
C GLU A 189 9.74 8.94 1.01
N LEU A 190 8.86 8.34 1.81
CA LEU A 190 9.00 8.31 3.27
C LEU A 190 10.20 7.47 3.71
N LYS A 191 10.70 7.75 4.92
CA LYS A 191 11.99 7.23 5.42
C LYS A 191 12.07 5.69 5.46
N TYR A 192 11.02 5.02 5.91
CA TYR A 192 11.00 3.57 6.10
C TYR A 192 10.02 2.92 5.14
N LYS A 193 10.53 2.48 3.99
CA LYS A 193 9.74 1.74 3.00
C LYS A 193 9.57 0.28 3.44
N HIS A 194 8.36 -0.25 3.34
CA HIS A 194 8.10 -1.66 3.60
C HIS A 194 8.63 -2.47 2.41
N LYS A 195 9.68 -3.27 2.66
CA LYS A 195 10.42 -4.00 1.63
C LYS A 195 9.54 -4.66 0.54
N PRO A 196 8.57 -5.55 0.85
CA PRO A 196 7.78 -6.20 -0.19
C PRO A 196 6.97 -5.22 -1.03
N ALA A 197 6.50 -4.11 -0.44
CA ALA A 197 5.74 -3.10 -1.16
C ALA A 197 6.63 -2.18 -2.02
N ALA A 198 7.89 -1.97 -1.61
CA ALA A 198 8.86 -1.19 -2.38
C ALA A 198 9.42 -1.95 -3.58
N GLU A 199 9.53 -3.28 -3.48
CA GLU A 199 10.03 -4.15 -4.55
C GLU A 199 8.98 -4.36 -5.65
N ASP A 200 7.76 -4.74 -5.27
CA ASP A 200 6.66 -4.96 -6.23
C ASP A 200 5.31 -4.89 -5.53
N CYS A 201 4.43 -3.99 -5.99
CA CYS A 201 3.04 -3.89 -5.56
C CYS A 201 2.32 -5.25 -5.63
N SER A 202 2.66 -6.06 -6.62
CA SER A 202 2.04 -7.35 -6.88
C SER A 202 2.34 -8.40 -5.79
N ASN A 203 3.31 -8.16 -4.90
CA ASN A 203 3.55 -9.05 -3.76
C ASN A 203 2.32 -9.17 -2.84
N CYS A 204 1.55 -8.07 -2.72
CA CYS A 204 0.35 -8.00 -1.90
C CYS A 204 -0.92 -7.85 -2.75
N HIS A 205 -0.83 -7.18 -3.89
CA HIS A 205 -1.97 -6.89 -4.76
C HIS A 205 -2.04 -7.84 -5.97
N ASP A 206 -3.23 -8.17 -6.44
CA ASP A 206 -3.44 -8.73 -7.78
C ASP A 206 -3.84 -7.60 -8.74
N PRO A 207 -3.08 -7.35 -9.83
CA PRO A 207 -3.37 -6.24 -10.73
C PRO A 207 -4.67 -6.44 -11.55
N HIS A 208 -5.29 -7.62 -11.50
CA HIS A 208 -6.51 -7.95 -12.23
C HIS A 208 -7.73 -8.05 -11.33
N SER A 209 -7.79 -9.08 -10.50
CA SER A 209 -8.96 -9.31 -9.64
C SER A 209 -8.67 -10.23 -8.47
N THR A 210 -9.38 -10.01 -7.36
CA THR A 210 -9.32 -10.86 -6.17
C THR A 210 -10.68 -10.93 -5.49
N ASP A 211 -10.85 -11.88 -4.56
CA ASP A 211 -12.03 -11.92 -3.69
C ASP A 211 -11.96 -10.93 -2.52
N PHE A 212 -10.85 -10.21 -2.37
CA PHE A 212 -10.60 -9.29 -1.27
C PHE A 212 -10.55 -7.82 -1.71
N ARG A 213 -11.01 -6.92 -0.85
CA ARG A 213 -11.03 -5.49 -1.14
C ARG A 213 -9.62 -4.96 -1.38
N TYR A 214 -9.49 -3.94 -2.25
CA TYR A 214 -8.22 -3.33 -2.65
C TYR A 214 -7.30 -4.30 -3.40
N GLN A 215 -7.87 -5.30 -4.06
CA GLN A 215 -7.12 -6.27 -4.86
C GLN A 215 -6.09 -7.03 -4.01
N LEU A 216 -6.32 -7.20 -2.71
CA LEU A 216 -5.36 -7.88 -1.85
C LEU A 216 -5.38 -9.39 -2.12
N LYS A 217 -4.23 -10.04 -2.01
CA LYS A 217 -4.14 -11.51 -2.16
C LYS A 217 -4.60 -12.30 -0.93
N ALA A 218 -4.97 -11.63 0.16
CA ALA A 218 -5.52 -12.21 1.39
C ALA A 218 -6.23 -11.11 2.21
N GLU A 219 -7.13 -11.51 3.11
CA GLU A 219 -7.89 -10.58 3.93
C GLU A 219 -7.17 -10.21 5.23
N GLY A 220 -7.25 -8.92 5.61
CA GLY A 220 -6.88 -8.45 6.94
C GLY A 220 -5.45 -8.82 7.36
N GLN A 221 -5.31 -9.36 8.56
CA GLN A 221 -4.03 -9.77 9.13
C GLN A 221 -3.40 -10.98 8.43
N ASP A 222 -4.21 -11.81 7.75
CA ASP A 222 -3.72 -13.05 7.14
C ASP A 222 -2.75 -12.71 5.99
N LEU A 223 -2.97 -11.57 5.32
CA LEU A 223 -2.00 -11.01 4.38
C LEU A 223 -0.63 -10.76 5.02
N CYS A 224 -0.62 -10.20 6.23
CA CYS A 224 0.62 -9.92 6.96
C CYS A 224 1.31 -11.22 7.39
N PHE A 225 0.54 -12.19 7.88
CA PHE A 225 1.06 -13.45 8.41
C PHE A 225 1.63 -14.41 7.37
N ARG A 226 1.32 -14.21 6.07
CA ARG A 226 2.02 -14.90 4.98
C ARG A 226 3.55 -14.74 5.06
N CYS A 227 4.02 -13.58 5.54
CA CYS A 227 5.43 -13.31 5.76
C CYS A 227 5.78 -13.25 7.26
N HIS A 228 4.93 -12.66 8.10
CA HIS A 228 5.21 -12.44 9.53
C HIS A 228 4.73 -13.60 10.43
N LYS A 229 5.15 -14.83 10.11
CA LYS A 229 4.74 -16.07 10.81
C LYS A 229 5.17 -16.11 12.27
N ASP A 230 6.34 -15.58 12.59
CA ASP A 230 6.82 -15.52 13.97
C ASP A 230 5.95 -14.60 14.83
N MET A 231 5.47 -13.49 14.24
CA MET A 231 4.56 -12.58 14.92
C MET A 231 3.17 -13.21 15.11
N GLU A 232 2.69 -13.94 14.10
CA GLU A 232 1.46 -14.72 14.21
C GLU A 232 1.53 -15.70 15.40
N LYS A 233 2.61 -16.48 15.46
CA LYS A 233 2.89 -17.41 16.56
C LYS A 233 2.98 -16.67 17.89
N TYR A 234 3.72 -15.57 17.95
CA TYR A 234 3.86 -14.77 19.16
C TYR A 234 2.52 -14.27 19.71
N ILE A 235 1.68 -13.69 18.85
CA ILE A 235 0.35 -13.19 19.23
C ILE A 235 -0.58 -14.33 19.65
N ARG A 236 -0.50 -15.47 18.95
CA ARG A 236 -1.30 -16.65 19.26
C ARG A 236 -0.95 -17.20 20.64
N ASP A 237 0.34 -17.36 20.92
CA ASP A 237 0.89 -18.01 22.11
C ASP A 237 0.87 -17.07 23.35
N SER A 238 0.74 -15.75 23.15
CA SER A 238 0.64 -14.78 24.25
C SER A 238 -0.59 -15.00 25.13
N THR A 239 -0.39 -15.10 26.45
CA THR A 239 -1.48 -15.26 27.43
C THR A 239 -2.39 -14.02 27.49
N VAL A 240 -1.79 -12.84 27.60
CA VAL A 240 -2.48 -11.54 27.65
C VAL A 240 -2.31 -10.85 26.31
N LYS A 241 -3.37 -10.84 25.52
CA LYS A 241 -3.38 -10.21 24.19
C LYS A 241 -3.82 -8.75 24.27
N HIS A 242 -3.16 -7.89 23.50
CA HIS A 242 -3.55 -6.50 23.42
C HIS A 242 -4.93 -6.35 22.75
N GLY A 243 -5.83 -5.57 23.36
CA GLY A 243 -7.22 -5.44 22.91
C GLY A 243 -7.36 -4.95 21.46
N ALA A 244 -6.45 -4.09 21.00
CA ALA A 244 -6.46 -3.59 19.62
C ALA A 244 -6.24 -4.70 18.56
N LEU A 245 -5.70 -5.86 18.97
CA LEU A 245 -5.52 -7.01 18.09
C LEU A 245 -6.72 -7.96 18.08
N LYS A 246 -7.68 -7.83 19.01
CA LYS A 246 -8.87 -8.69 19.05
C LYS A 246 -9.75 -8.53 17.79
N GLU A 247 -9.74 -7.35 17.17
CA GLU A 247 -10.40 -7.11 15.87
C GLU A 247 -9.53 -7.44 14.65
N LYS A 248 -8.38 -8.11 14.82
CA LYS A 248 -7.51 -8.58 13.72
C LYS A 248 -6.97 -7.48 12.78
N LYS A 249 -6.69 -6.27 13.29
CA LYS A 249 -6.22 -5.14 12.45
C LYS A 249 -4.82 -4.68 12.83
N CYS A 250 -3.79 -5.29 12.22
CA CYS A 250 -2.41 -4.80 12.26
C CYS A 250 -2.32 -3.33 11.81
N THR A 251 -3.18 -2.96 10.86
CA THR A 251 -3.24 -1.63 10.25
C THR A 251 -3.79 -0.55 11.18
N VAL A 252 -4.23 -0.86 12.41
CA VAL A 252 -4.54 0.17 13.41
C VAL A 252 -3.28 0.92 13.80
N CYS A 253 -2.17 0.20 13.95
CA CYS A 253 -0.87 0.76 14.35
C CYS A 253 0.10 0.88 13.17
N HIS A 254 0.04 -0.05 12.21
CA HIS A 254 1.01 -0.16 11.12
C HIS A 254 0.46 0.34 9.79
N THR A 255 1.35 0.79 8.89
CA THR A 255 1.06 1.09 7.48
C THR A 255 1.75 0.05 6.58
N PRO A 256 1.04 -0.54 5.60
CA PRO A 256 1.60 -1.66 4.83
C PRO A 256 2.60 -1.24 3.73
N HIS A 257 2.77 0.06 3.45
CA HIS A 257 3.59 0.55 2.34
C HIS A 257 4.87 1.24 2.80
N ALA A 258 4.75 2.37 3.50
CA ALA A 258 5.88 3.13 4.01
C ALA A 258 5.45 4.06 5.15
N SER A 259 6.43 4.47 5.95
CA SER A 259 6.26 5.37 7.09
C SER A 259 7.51 6.20 7.37
N ASP A 260 7.37 7.35 8.04
CA ASP A 260 8.47 8.07 8.68
C ASP A 260 8.90 7.49 10.04
N TYR A 261 8.14 6.51 10.54
CA TYR A 261 8.39 5.86 11.81
C TYR A 261 8.87 4.42 11.61
N PRO A 262 9.84 3.95 12.42
CA PRO A 262 10.39 2.61 12.28
C PRO A 262 9.31 1.55 12.51
N ARG A 263 9.53 0.34 11.98
CA ARG A 263 8.60 -0.81 12.08
C ARG A 263 7.22 -0.49 11.48
N GLN A 264 7.19 0.39 10.47
CA GLN A 264 5.99 0.76 9.75
C GLN A 264 4.88 1.35 10.64
N LEU A 265 5.22 2.01 11.73
CA LEU A 265 4.22 2.63 12.62
C LEU A 265 3.56 3.85 11.96
N LYS A 266 2.28 4.10 12.18
CA LYS A 266 1.57 5.26 11.61
C LYS A 266 1.94 6.61 12.23
N ALA A 267 2.49 6.60 13.44
CA ALA A 267 2.93 7.76 14.21
C ALA A 267 3.96 7.32 15.25
N SER A 268 4.48 8.24 16.07
CA SER A 268 5.33 7.87 17.20
C SER A 268 4.60 6.92 18.16
N ALA A 269 5.34 6.05 18.85
CA ALA A 269 4.71 5.06 19.75
C ALA A 269 3.80 5.72 20.80
N LYS A 270 4.23 6.84 21.39
CA LYS A 270 3.42 7.63 22.33
C LYS A 270 2.11 8.11 21.72
N GLN A 271 2.16 8.70 20.52
CA GLN A 271 0.96 9.22 19.84
C GLN A 271 0.00 8.09 19.45
N ILE A 272 0.51 6.98 18.89
CA ILE A 272 -0.32 5.81 18.55
C ILE A 272 -1.05 5.31 19.79
N CYS A 273 -0.34 5.06 20.88
CA CYS A 273 -0.94 4.54 22.11
C CYS A 273 -2.05 5.46 22.63
N TYR A 274 -1.86 6.78 22.59
CA TYR A 274 -2.80 7.74 23.13
C TYR A 274 -4.02 8.01 22.25
N THR A 275 -4.07 7.49 21.01
CA THR A 275 -5.30 7.54 20.21
C THR A 275 -6.44 6.78 20.91
N CYS A 276 -6.11 5.66 21.55
CA CYS A 276 -7.05 4.84 22.34
C CYS A 276 -6.88 5.04 23.86
N HIS A 277 -5.64 5.12 24.37
CA HIS A 277 -5.36 5.28 25.80
C HIS A 277 -5.35 6.76 26.22
N LYS A 278 -6.48 7.45 26.00
CA LYS A 278 -6.62 8.89 26.18
C LYS A 278 -6.33 9.37 27.60
N GLU A 279 -6.88 8.68 28.61
CA GLU A 279 -6.67 9.00 30.04
C GLU A 279 -5.21 8.91 30.44
N MET A 280 -4.50 7.87 29.97
CA MET A 280 -3.06 7.75 30.21
C MET A 280 -2.30 8.88 29.53
N GLY A 281 -2.68 9.24 28.30
CA GLY A 281 -2.11 10.37 27.59
C GLY A 281 -2.30 11.69 28.34
N LYS A 282 -3.49 11.91 28.91
CA LYS A 282 -3.81 13.08 29.74
C LYS A 282 -2.92 13.12 30.99
N LYS A 283 -2.90 12.03 31.77
CA LYS A 283 -2.07 11.91 32.97
C LYS A 283 -0.59 12.20 32.70
N VAL A 284 -0.03 11.62 31.63
CA VAL A 284 1.39 11.82 31.29
C VAL A 284 1.68 13.26 30.85
N ARG A 285 0.74 13.95 30.19
CA ARG A 285 0.90 15.34 29.77
C ARG A 285 0.82 16.32 30.94
N GLU A 286 -0.03 16.05 31.92
CA GLU A 286 -0.26 16.91 33.08
C GLU A 286 0.78 16.70 34.20
N ALA A 287 1.40 15.53 34.25
CA ALA A 287 2.34 15.17 35.30
C ALA A 287 3.69 15.88 35.16
N LYS A 288 4.18 16.44 36.28
CA LYS A 288 5.49 17.08 36.37
C LYS A 288 6.65 16.06 36.32
N TYR A 289 6.46 14.87 36.88
CA TYR A 289 7.51 13.85 36.99
C TYR A 289 7.20 12.62 36.15
N VAL A 290 7.63 12.64 34.89
CA VAL A 290 7.44 11.53 33.94
C VAL A 290 8.62 10.55 33.98
N HIS A 291 8.34 9.24 33.92
CA HIS A 291 9.37 8.20 33.87
C HIS A 291 10.20 8.27 32.57
N GLY A 292 11.48 7.90 32.60
CA GLY A 292 12.44 8.08 31.49
C GLY A 292 11.93 7.55 30.13
N PRO A 293 11.66 6.23 30.01
CA PRO A 293 11.05 5.63 28.84
C PRO A 293 9.79 6.34 28.32
N VAL A 294 8.89 6.77 29.21
CA VAL A 294 7.66 7.49 28.84
C VAL A 294 7.98 8.86 28.24
N ARG A 295 8.98 9.57 28.79
CA ARG A 295 9.48 10.84 28.26
C ARG A 295 10.12 10.67 26.89
N GLN A 296 10.76 9.54 26.64
CA GLN A 296 11.51 9.21 25.42
C GLN A 296 10.64 8.57 24.32
N ASN A 297 9.31 8.53 24.48
CA ASN A 297 8.38 7.85 23.56
C ASN A 297 8.60 6.33 23.46
N ASP A 298 9.13 5.70 24.50
CA ASP A 298 9.43 4.28 24.55
C ASP A 298 8.47 3.52 25.49
N CYS A 299 7.18 3.53 25.14
CA CYS A 299 6.16 2.78 25.87
C CYS A 299 6.44 1.27 25.88
N TYR A 300 7.08 0.78 24.82
CA TYR A 300 7.41 -0.63 24.66
C TYR A 300 8.71 -1.02 25.39
N ALA A 301 9.37 -0.12 26.12
CA ALA A 301 10.41 -0.49 27.09
C ALA A 301 9.84 -1.46 28.14
N CYS A 302 8.63 -1.19 28.61
CA CYS A 302 7.96 -1.98 29.64
C CYS A 302 6.80 -2.82 29.09
N HIS A 303 6.09 -2.32 28.08
CA HIS A 303 4.94 -3.02 27.48
C HIS A 303 5.34 -3.81 26.24
N ASN A 304 4.56 -4.83 25.92
CA ASN A 304 4.62 -5.52 24.65
C ASN A 304 3.28 -5.33 23.91
N PRO A 305 3.21 -4.40 22.93
CA PRO A 305 1.95 -4.00 22.28
C PRO A 305 1.26 -5.13 21.49
N HIS A 306 1.96 -6.24 21.24
CA HIS A 306 1.39 -7.40 20.56
C HIS A 306 0.80 -8.45 21.51
N GLY A 307 1.12 -8.35 22.80
CA GLY A 307 0.74 -9.34 23.81
C GLY A 307 1.95 -9.76 24.64
N SER A 308 1.69 -10.41 25.78
CA SER A 308 2.70 -10.97 26.67
C SER A 308 2.07 -11.97 27.64
N ASP A 309 2.89 -12.63 28.45
CA ASP A 309 2.37 -13.50 29.52
C ASP A 309 2.00 -12.75 30.81
N PHE A 310 2.33 -11.46 30.89
CA PHE A 310 2.10 -10.66 32.09
C PHE A 310 0.91 -9.71 31.94
N THR A 311 0.28 -9.41 33.08
CA THR A 311 -0.87 -8.50 33.13
C THR A 311 -0.54 -7.15 32.52
N LYS A 312 -1.54 -6.46 31.95
CA LYS A 312 -1.36 -5.16 31.28
C LYS A 312 -0.27 -5.18 30.20
N ILE A 313 -0.13 -6.32 29.52
CA ILE A 313 0.83 -6.55 28.43
C ILE A 313 2.27 -6.19 28.80
N LEU A 314 2.70 -6.46 30.03
CA LEU A 314 4.06 -6.13 30.48
C LEU A 314 5.07 -7.15 29.97
N LYS A 315 6.33 -6.75 29.80
CA LYS A 315 7.41 -7.66 29.35
C LYS A 315 7.88 -8.63 30.42
N LYS A 316 7.70 -8.28 31.70
CA LYS A 316 8.19 -9.02 32.87
C LYS A 316 7.22 -8.84 34.04
N PRO A 317 7.33 -9.68 35.10
CA PRO A 317 6.52 -9.56 36.30
C PRO A 317 6.58 -8.18 36.94
N PHE A 318 5.40 -7.69 37.32
CA PHE A 318 5.19 -6.53 38.19
C PHE A 318 3.86 -6.75 38.94
N PRO A 319 3.84 -6.71 40.29
CA PRO A 319 2.69 -7.16 41.07
C PRO A 319 1.53 -6.15 41.02
N ALA A 320 0.31 -6.67 40.98
CA ALA A 320 -0.91 -5.88 41.04
C ALA A 320 -1.36 -5.64 42.49
N GLU A 321 -0.77 -6.31 43.45
CA GLU A 321 -1.15 -6.35 44.86
C GLU A 321 -0.50 -5.21 45.66
N PHE A 322 -1.24 -4.63 46.61
CA PHE A 322 -0.68 -3.61 47.50
C PHE A 322 0.34 -4.22 48.47
N TYR A 323 0.01 -5.37 49.04
CA TYR A 323 0.90 -6.14 49.91
C TYR A 323 1.39 -7.40 49.20
N LEU A 324 2.68 -7.67 49.31
CA LEU A 324 3.35 -8.86 48.78
C LEU A 324 4.67 -9.08 49.53
N PRO A 325 5.01 -10.32 49.94
CA PRO A 325 6.35 -10.64 50.42
C PRO A 325 7.41 -10.23 49.39
N TYR A 326 8.45 -9.54 49.82
CA TYR A 326 9.45 -9.03 48.89
C TYR A 326 10.19 -10.16 48.17
N SER A 327 10.24 -10.05 46.84
CA SER A 327 11.03 -10.93 45.98
C SER A 327 11.50 -10.12 44.79
N THR A 328 12.79 -10.20 44.48
CA THR A 328 13.36 -9.49 43.33
C THR A 328 12.73 -9.95 42.02
N LYS A 329 12.33 -11.23 41.93
CA LYS A 329 11.65 -11.81 40.76
C LYS A 329 10.28 -11.18 40.50
N SER A 330 9.56 -10.78 41.54
CA SER A 330 8.24 -10.17 41.41
C SER A 330 8.29 -8.78 40.74
N TYR A 331 9.42 -8.09 40.82
CA TYR A 331 9.65 -6.78 40.22
C TYR A 331 10.70 -6.82 39.10
N ALA A 332 10.87 -7.97 38.45
CA ALA A 332 11.88 -8.16 37.42
C ALA A 332 11.80 -7.11 36.30
N LEU A 333 10.60 -6.58 36.01
CA LEU A 333 10.43 -5.46 35.08
C LEU A 333 11.19 -4.20 35.51
N CYS A 334 11.15 -3.86 36.79
CA CYS A 334 11.77 -2.65 37.32
C CYS A 334 13.29 -2.77 37.34
N PHE A 335 13.81 -3.96 37.62
CA PHE A 335 15.24 -4.19 37.81
C PHE A 335 16.05 -4.35 36.52
N ASP A 336 15.40 -4.22 35.36
CA ASP A 336 16.11 -3.99 34.10
C ASP A 336 16.80 -2.63 34.05
N CYS A 337 16.39 -1.69 34.90
CA CYS A 337 16.95 -0.33 34.96
C CYS A 337 17.26 0.15 36.39
N HIS A 338 16.58 -0.41 37.41
CA HIS A 338 16.76 -0.02 38.81
C HIS A 338 17.61 -1.03 39.58
N ASN A 339 18.29 -0.56 40.63
CA ASN A 339 19.07 -1.43 41.51
C ASN A 339 18.15 -2.44 42.24
N LYS A 340 18.37 -3.74 42.00
CA LYS A 340 17.61 -4.84 42.61
C LYS A 340 17.87 -5.00 44.10
N ASP A 341 19.00 -4.51 44.60
CA ASP A 341 19.43 -4.70 45.99
C ASP A 341 18.90 -3.60 46.93
N ILE A 342 18.15 -2.62 46.39
CA ILE A 342 17.70 -1.40 47.09
C ILE A 342 16.95 -1.66 48.41
N ALA A 343 16.31 -2.83 48.55
CA ALA A 343 15.52 -3.20 49.73
C ALA A 343 16.03 -4.48 50.42
N LEU A 344 17.17 -5.04 50.02
CA LEU A 344 17.69 -6.29 50.60
C LEU A 344 18.36 -6.06 51.95
N ASP A 345 19.15 -4.98 52.08
CA ASP A 345 19.92 -4.72 53.29
C ASP A 345 19.15 -3.83 54.28
N ARG A 346 19.19 -4.21 55.57
CA ARG A 346 18.59 -3.43 56.67
C ARG A 346 19.26 -2.07 56.84
N PHE A 347 20.56 -2.01 56.59
CA PHE A 347 21.38 -0.82 56.73
C PHE A 347 22.20 -0.63 55.45
N THR A 348 22.31 0.61 54.99
CA THR A 348 23.06 0.98 53.80
C THR A 348 23.40 2.46 53.80
N THR A 349 24.54 2.82 53.23
CA THR A 349 24.89 4.22 52.95
C THR A 349 24.89 4.53 51.45
N THR A 350 24.89 3.50 50.60
CA THR A 350 25.16 3.57 49.16
C THR A 350 23.98 3.13 48.28
N LEU A 351 23.15 2.18 48.72
CA LEU A 351 22.12 1.57 47.88
C LEU A 351 20.92 2.48 47.61
N THR A 352 20.61 3.38 48.57
CA THR A 352 19.46 4.26 48.45
C THR A 352 19.62 5.57 49.22
N GLY A 353 19.01 6.62 48.69
CA GLY A 353 18.85 7.90 49.39
C GLY A 353 17.66 7.93 50.36
N PHE A 354 16.77 6.94 50.34
CA PHE A 354 15.64 6.82 51.27
C PHE A 354 16.06 6.01 52.50
N ARG A 355 16.85 6.67 53.36
CA ARG A 355 17.44 6.08 54.57
C ARG A 355 17.52 7.13 55.68
N ASN A 356 17.31 6.73 56.93
CA ASN A 356 17.46 7.60 58.11
C ASN A 356 18.76 7.23 58.83
N GLY A 357 19.80 8.05 58.71
CA GLY A 357 21.17 7.58 58.91
C GLY A 357 21.48 6.45 57.93
N ASP A 358 22.03 5.35 58.42
CA ASP A 358 22.26 4.12 57.65
C ASP A 358 21.00 3.24 57.52
N LYS A 359 19.95 3.46 58.32
CA LYS A 359 18.75 2.61 58.31
C LYS A 359 18.01 2.72 56.98
N ASN A 360 17.96 1.63 56.22
CA ASN A 360 17.31 1.56 54.92
C ASN A 360 15.79 1.58 55.06
N LEU A 361 15.14 2.65 54.61
CA LEU A 361 13.68 2.76 54.72
C LEU A 361 12.96 1.96 53.64
N HIS A 362 13.58 1.64 52.50
CA HIS A 362 12.99 0.69 51.56
C HIS A 362 12.86 -0.70 52.18
N PHE A 363 13.91 -1.18 52.88
CA PHE A 363 13.85 -2.46 53.61
C PHE A 363 12.67 -2.48 54.59
N VAL A 364 12.51 -1.41 55.38
CA VAL A 364 11.47 -1.34 56.42
C VAL A 364 10.05 -1.47 55.86
N HIS A 365 9.79 -0.92 54.66
CA HIS A 365 8.45 -0.89 54.06
C HIS A 365 8.19 -2.05 53.11
N VAL A 366 9.20 -2.47 52.34
CA VAL A 366 9.06 -3.41 51.24
C VAL A 366 9.46 -4.81 51.67
N ASN A 367 10.61 -4.97 52.34
CA ASN A 367 11.17 -6.27 52.69
C ASN A 367 10.65 -6.78 54.05
N ARG A 368 9.36 -7.11 54.07
CA ARG A 368 8.63 -7.65 55.22
C ARG A 368 7.74 -8.80 54.75
N GLU A 369 7.27 -9.62 55.69
CA GLU A 369 6.23 -10.63 55.43
C GLU A 369 4.97 -9.99 54.80
N LYS A 370 4.51 -8.87 55.39
CA LYS A 370 3.48 -8.00 54.81
C LYS A 370 4.11 -6.75 54.15
N GLY A 371 5.03 -6.99 53.23
CA GLY A 371 5.73 -5.96 52.46
C GLY A 371 4.79 -5.13 51.58
N ARG A 372 5.01 -3.81 51.52
CA ARG A 372 4.31 -2.93 50.57
C ARG A 372 4.99 -3.01 49.22
N SER A 373 4.23 -3.23 48.16
CA SER A 373 4.80 -3.25 46.82
C SER A 373 5.30 -1.88 46.38
N CYS A 374 6.22 -1.81 45.43
CA CYS A 374 6.76 -0.53 44.93
C CYS A 374 5.65 0.43 44.46
N LYS A 375 4.55 -0.12 43.93
CA LYS A 375 3.37 0.66 43.50
C LYS A 375 2.62 1.31 44.66
N ALA A 376 2.85 0.91 45.91
CA ALA A 376 2.24 1.56 47.06
C ALA A 376 2.68 3.03 47.16
N CYS A 377 3.91 3.33 46.74
CA CYS A 377 4.49 4.67 46.86
C CYS A 377 4.84 5.29 45.50
N HIS A 378 5.25 4.50 44.50
CA HIS A 378 5.71 5.02 43.21
C HIS A 378 4.68 4.88 42.10
N GLU A 379 4.51 5.92 41.30
CA GLU A 379 3.79 5.87 40.03
C GLU A 379 4.77 5.54 38.88
N VAL A 380 4.43 4.52 38.09
CA VAL A 380 5.35 3.91 37.13
C VAL A 380 5.35 4.62 35.77
N HIS A 381 4.33 5.42 35.49
CA HIS A 381 4.25 6.20 34.25
C HIS A 381 4.66 7.65 34.47
N ALA A 382 3.94 8.33 35.37
CA ALA A 382 4.18 9.73 35.69
C ALA A 382 3.61 10.07 37.06
N GLY A 383 4.49 10.45 37.99
CA GLY A 383 4.15 10.78 39.37
C GLY A 383 3.90 12.27 39.58
N ASP A 384 3.23 12.56 40.70
CA ASP A 384 2.81 13.91 41.07
C ASP A 384 3.87 14.63 41.92
N GLN A 385 4.73 13.86 42.57
CA GLN A 385 5.73 14.32 43.54
C GLN A 385 7.14 13.90 43.13
N PRO A 386 8.20 14.54 43.67
CA PRO A 386 9.58 14.15 43.39
C PRO A 386 9.81 12.64 43.58
N LYS A 387 10.75 12.08 42.80
CA LYS A 387 11.05 10.63 42.77
C LYS A 387 9.85 9.76 42.36
N HIS A 388 8.94 10.33 41.56
CA HIS A 388 7.75 9.66 41.03
C HIS A 388 6.82 9.13 42.13
N ILE A 389 6.80 9.79 43.27
CA ILE A 389 5.89 9.42 44.36
C ILE A 389 4.47 9.88 44.00
N ARG A 390 3.50 8.97 44.16
CA ARG A 390 2.07 9.23 43.91
C ARG A 390 1.46 10.03 45.06
N ARG A 391 0.46 10.87 44.78
CA ARG A 391 -0.32 11.55 45.84
C ARG A 391 -1.28 10.64 46.57
N GLU A 392 -1.71 9.57 45.92
CA GLU A 392 -2.63 8.61 46.50
C GLU A 392 -2.53 7.24 45.83
N VAL A 393 -2.97 6.20 46.54
CA VAL A 393 -2.99 4.83 46.06
C VAL A 393 -4.29 4.14 46.46
N PRO A 394 -4.93 3.36 45.57
CA PRO A 394 -6.08 2.56 45.94
C PRO A 394 -5.73 1.59 47.06
N PHE A 395 -6.47 1.66 48.16
CA PHE A 395 -6.32 0.79 49.33
C PHE A 395 -7.69 0.24 49.75
N GLY A 396 -7.87 -1.08 49.57
CA GLY A 396 -9.18 -1.69 49.70
C GLY A 396 -10.14 -1.23 48.60
N LYS A 397 -11.45 -1.27 48.86
CA LYS A 397 -12.49 -0.94 47.86
C LYS A 397 -12.91 0.52 47.85
N MET A 398 -12.68 1.27 48.93
CA MET A 398 -13.30 2.59 49.12
C MET A 398 -12.31 3.73 49.38
N TRP A 399 -11.06 3.43 49.77
CA TRP A 399 -10.15 4.46 50.24
C TRP A 399 -8.97 4.65 49.29
N MET A 400 -8.78 5.90 48.85
CA MET A 400 -7.55 6.35 48.23
C MET A 400 -6.62 6.82 49.35
N LEU A 401 -5.65 5.98 49.71
CA LEU A 401 -4.69 6.28 50.77
C LEU A 401 -3.82 7.46 50.33
N PRO A 402 -3.90 8.63 51.00
CA PRO A 402 -3.10 9.79 50.62
C PRO A 402 -1.65 9.62 51.04
N ILE A 403 -0.76 10.19 50.24
CA ILE A 403 0.69 10.18 50.44
C ILE A 403 1.19 11.59 50.10
N LYS A 404 1.80 12.26 51.09
CA LYS A 404 2.48 13.53 50.87
C LYS A 404 3.95 13.36 51.21
N TYR A 405 4.80 13.58 50.22
CA TYR A 405 6.24 13.51 50.34
C TYR A 405 6.84 14.91 50.22
N THR A 406 7.59 15.30 51.25
CA THR A 406 8.33 16.55 51.27
C THR A 406 9.82 16.22 51.22
N GLN A 407 10.50 16.64 50.16
CA GLN A 407 11.93 16.42 50.01
C GLN A 407 12.72 17.53 50.74
N THR A 408 13.76 17.15 51.49
CA THR A 408 14.76 18.09 52.03
C THR A 408 16.12 17.84 51.37
N LYS A 409 17.12 18.68 51.67
CA LYS A 409 18.49 18.53 51.13
C LYS A 409 19.08 17.15 51.45
N ASN A 410 18.96 16.73 52.70
CA ASN A 410 19.58 15.51 53.21
C ASN A 410 18.59 14.35 53.43
N GLY A 411 17.30 14.55 53.19
CA GLY A 411 16.31 13.50 53.35
C GLY A 411 14.90 13.94 52.94
N GLY A 412 13.95 13.83 53.86
CA GLY A 412 12.58 14.24 53.63
C GLY A 412 11.63 13.83 54.73
N SER A 413 10.34 14.07 54.51
CA SER A 413 9.27 13.56 55.36
C SER A 413 8.16 12.96 54.52
N CYS A 414 7.44 12.01 55.12
CA CYS A 414 6.27 11.38 54.51
C CYS A 414 5.09 11.40 55.47
N GLU A 415 3.99 11.96 55.01
CA GLU A 415 2.69 11.90 55.66
C GLU A 415 1.85 10.86 54.91
N VAL A 416 1.40 9.83 55.62
CA VAL A 416 0.61 8.73 55.06
C VAL A 416 -0.54 8.39 56.01
N GLY A 417 -1.61 7.80 55.49
CA GLY A 417 -2.73 7.35 56.33
C GLY A 417 -2.45 6.14 57.21
N CYS A 418 -1.28 5.49 57.13
CA CYS A 418 -0.96 4.28 57.91
C CYS A 418 -0.24 4.53 59.24
N HIS A 419 0.52 5.62 59.36
CA HIS A 419 1.27 5.97 60.56
C HIS A 419 1.40 7.49 60.67
N LYS A 420 1.67 8.01 61.88
CA LYS A 420 1.96 9.44 62.08
C LYS A 420 3.07 9.90 61.12
N PRO A 421 3.08 11.16 60.67
CA PRO A 421 4.12 11.70 59.81
C PRO A 421 5.52 11.35 60.30
N LYS A 422 6.37 10.85 59.42
CA LYS A 422 7.76 10.50 59.75
C LYS A 422 8.75 11.25 58.86
N GLY A 423 9.80 11.77 59.48
CA GLY A 423 10.95 12.38 58.84
C GLY A 423 12.12 11.41 58.71
N TYR A 424 13.06 11.73 57.82
CA TYR A 424 14.35 11.07 57.77
C TYR A 424 15.42 12.05 57.28
N ASP A 425 16.64 11.84 57.74
CA ASP A 425 17.81 12.56 57.30
C ASP A 425 19.01 11.60 57.22
N ARG A 426 19.79 11.70 56.15
CA ARG A 426 20.91 10.80 55.88
C ARG A 426 22.16 11.10 56.72
N ILE A 427 22.26 12.30 57.28
CA ILE A 427 23.41 12.81 58.04
C ILE A 427 23.07 12.88 59.53
N ASN A 428 21.93 13.50 59.88
CA ASN A 428 21.49 13.72 61.26
C ASN A 428 20.17 12.96 61.53
N PRO A 429 20.22 11.65 61.86
CA PRO A 429 19.04 10.79 61.86
C PRO A 429 17.91 11.32 62.74
N VAL A 430 16.68 11.28 62.23
CA VAL A 430 15.49 11.79 62.91
C VAL A 430 14.91 10.73 63.85
N VAL A 431 14.59 11.12 65.09
CA VAL A 431 13.83 10.31 66.03
C VAL A 431 12.34 10.47 65.73
N ASN A 432 11.62 9.37 65.47
CA ASN A 432 10.28 9.34 64.88
C ASN A 432 9.26 8.55 65.69
#